data_AF-A0A497MQM7-F1
#
_entry.id   AF-A0A497MQM7-F1
#
_cell.length_a   1.000
_cell.length_b   1.000
_cell.length_c   1.000
_cell.angle_alpha   90.00
_cell.angle_beta   90.00
_cell.angle_gamma   90.00
#
_symmetry.space_group_name_H-M   'P 1'
#
loop_
_entity.id
_entity.type
_entity.pdbx_description
1 polymer ?
#
loop_
_entity_poly.entity_id
_entity_poly.type
_entity_poly.pdbx_seq_one_letter_code
_entity_poly.pdbx_strand_id
1 'polypeptide(L)' 'MECSEELERVDRFLEYLAMDKGWHTLEECARVLGVGLDTGREVVRLLASIGFVDYDEGRGVVRINPDLAGFIVESL' A
#
# COMPACT_ATOMS: atom_id res chain seq x y z
N MET A 1 -13.02 14.37 13.91
CA MET A 1 -11.80 14.46 13.07
C MET A 1 -11.17 13.09 13.12
N GLU A 2 -11.70 12.13 12.36
CA GLU A 2 -11.16 10.77 12.31
C GLU A 2 -10.28 10.61 11.08
N CYS A 3 -10.67 11.22 9.94
CA CYS A 3 -9.93 11.20 8.66
C CYS A 3 -8.41 11.43 8.70
N SER A 4 -7.84 12.05 9.73
CA SER A 4 -6.38 12.22 9.83
C SER A 4 -5.68 10.88 10.04
N GLU A 5 -6.21 10.03 10.93
CA GLU A 5 -5.50 8.82 11.37
C GLU A 5 -5.51 7.70 10.32
N GLU A 6 -6.61 7.54 9.58
CA GLU A 6 -6.65 6.57 8.48
C GLU A 6 -5.78 7.02 7.30
N LEU A 7 -5.76 8.32 6.98
CA LEU A 7 -4.90 8.86 5.94
C LEU A 7 -3.42 8.70 6.31
N GLU A 8 -3.04 9.00 7.55
CA GLU A 8 -1.68 8.76 8.07
C GLU A 8 -1.27 7.28 8.07
N ARG A 9 -2.22 6.35 8.18
CA ARG A 9 -1.93 4.90 8.04
C ARG A 9 -1.66 4.53 6.59
N VAL A 10 -2.48 5.03 5.66
CA VAL A 10 -2.29 4.78 4.23
C VAL A 10 -0.99 5.40 3.75
N ASP A 11 -0.66 6.60 4.20
CA ASP A 11 0.58 7.30 3.87
C ASP A 11 1.82 6.49 4.30
N ARG A 12 1.88 6.10 5.58
CA ARG A 12 2.95 5.20 6.09
C ARG A 12 3.01 3.86 5.37
N PHE A 13 1.87 3.33 4.94
CA PHE A 13 1.83 2.09 4.17
C PHE A 13 2.47 2.28 2.78
N LEU A 14 2.20 3.39 2.11
CA LEU A 14 2.83 3.72 0.82
C LEU A 14 4.33 3.97 0.98
N GLU A 15 4.76 4.65 2.03
CA GLU A 15 6.18 4.81 2.37
C GLU A 15 6.86 3.46 2.57
N TYR A 16 6.24 2.55 3.33
CA TYR A 16 6.75 1.19 3.56
C TYR A 16 6.97 0.45 2.23
N LEU A 17 5.99 0.48 1.32
CA LEU A 17 6.12 -0.14 0.00
C LEU A 17 7.17 0.57 -0.88
N ALA A 18 7.38 1.88 -0.70
CA ALA A 18 8.37 2.64 -1.46
C ALA A 18 9.81 2.35 -1.00
N MET A 19 10.02 2.09 0.31
CA MET A 19 11.32 1.73 0.87
C MET A 19 11.81 0.37 0.34
N ASP A 20 10.90 -0.61 0.27
CA ASP A 20 11.17 -1.92 -0.30
C ASP A 20 10.32 -2.10 -1.56
N LYS A 21 10.87 -1.66 -2.71
CA LYS A 21 10.21 -1.68 -4.03
C LYS A 21 9.90 -3.09 -4.57
N GLY A 22 10.06 -4.12 -3.75
CA GLY A 22 9.69 -5.50 -4.01
C GLY A 22 8.20 -5.78 -3.91
N TRP A 23 7.86 -7.05 -4.09
CA TRP A 23 6.51 -7.57 -3.89
C TRP A 23 6.33 -8.00 -2.44
N HIS A 24 5.22 -7.59 -1.83
CA HIS A 24 4.81 -7.89 -0.48
C HIS A 24 3.51 -8.69 -0.49
N THR A 25 3.34 -9.62 0.44
CA THR A 25 2.09 -10.38 0.56
C THR A 25 0.94 -9.51 1.06
N LEU A 26 -0.29 -9.86 0.71
CA LEU A 26 -1.48 -9.17 1.21
C LEU A 26 -1.56 -9.21 2.75
N GLU A 27 -1.11 -10.30 3.37
CA GLU A 27 -1.01 -10.46 4.82
C GLU A 27 -0.01 -9.49 5.46
N GLU A 28 1.14 -9.27 4.82
CA GLU A 28 2.10 -8.22 5.20
C GLU A 28 1.47 -6.85 5.11
N CYS A 29 0.81 -6.53 3.99
CA CYS A 29 0.16 -5.25 3.79
C CYS A 29 -0.92 -4.97 4.84
N ALA A 30 -1.79 -5.95 5.12
CA ALA A 30 -2.85 -5.82 6.12
C ALA A 30 -2.27 -5.57 7.53
N ARG A 31 -1.17 -6.26 7.87
CA ARG A 31 -0.46 -6.07 9.14
C ARG A 31 0.18 -4.68 9.25
N VAL A 32 0.80 -4.16 8.19
CA VAL A 32 1.37 -2.81 8.16
C VAL A 32 0.27 -1.75 8.29
N LEU A 33 -0.86 -1.95 7.62
CA LEU A 33 -2.04 -1.09 7.73
C LEU A 33 -2.74 -1.19 9.10
N GLY A 34 -2.45 -2.23 9.89
CA GLY A 34 -3.09 -2.48 11.18
C GLY A 34 -4.56 -2.88 11.05
N VAL A 35 -4.94 -3.57 9.97
CA VAL A 35 -6.33 -3.96 9.66
C VAL A 35 -6.45 -5.47 9.41
N GLY A 36 -7.69 -5.97 9.41
CA GLY A 36 -7.96 -7.36 9.03
C GLY A 36 -7.69 -7.62 7.53
N LEU A 37 -7.47 -8.88 7.15
CA LEU A 37 -7.08 -9.27 5.80
C LEU A 37 -8.08 -8.82 4.72
N ASP A 38 -9.38 -8.95 4.99
CA ASP A 38 -10.42 -8.53 4.04
C ASP A 38 -10.43 -7.02 3.86
N THR A 39 -10.29 -6.24 4.94
CA THR A 39 -10.13 -4.78 4.85
C THR A 39 -8.85 -4.40 4.12
N GLY A 40 -7.74 -5.08 4.40
CA GLY A 40 -6.48 -4.88 3.69
C GLY A 40 -6.62 -5.12 2.19
N ARG A 41 -7.37 -6.16 1.78
CA ARG A 41 -7.68 -6.43 0.37
C ARG A 41 -8.43 -5.28 -0.28
N GLU A 42 -9.46 -4.77 0.37
CA GLU A 42 -10.26 -3.67 -0.17
C GLU A 42 -9.45 -2.37 -0.28
N VAL A 43 -8.60 -2.07 0.71
CA VAL A 43 -7.68 -0.92 0.66
C VAL A 43 -6.68 -1.07 -0.49
N VAL A 44 -6.05 -2.23 -0.63
CA VAL A 44 -5.11 -2.50 -1.72
C VAL A 44 -5.78 -2.39 -3.08
N ARG A 45 -6.99 -2.94 -3.25
CA ARG A 45 -7.76 -2.81 -4.50
C ARG A 45 -8.09 -1.36 -4.81
N LEU A 46 -8.48 -0.58 -3.80
CA LEU A 46 -8.72 0.86 -3.97
C LEU A 46 -7.45 1.57 -4.45
N LEU A 47 -6.31 1.35 -3.80
CA LEU A 47 -5.04 1.94 -4.18
C LEU A 47 -4.58 1.51 -5.57
N ALA A 48 -4.81 0.25 -5.95
CA ALA A 48 -4.54 -0.25 -7.29
C ALA A 48 -5.43 0.41 -8.34
N SER A 49 -6.72 0.63 -8.03
CA SER A 49 -7.67 1.27 -8.94
C SER A 49 -7.31 2.72 -9.29
N ILE A 50 -6.60 3.42 -8.40
CA ILE A 50 -6.07 4.77 -8.63
C ILE A 50 -4.61 4.77 -9.10
N GLY A 51 -4.01 3.59 -9.33
CA GLY A 51 -2.68 3.43 -9.88
C GLY A 51 -1.52 3.64 -8.90
N PHE A 52 -1.77 3.62 -7.59
CA PHE A 52 -0.71 3.84 -6.59
C PHE A 52 0.12 2.58 -6.33
N VAL A 53 -0.50 1.41 -6.48
CA VAL A 53 0.14 0.10 -6.29
C VAL A 53 -0.22 -0.83 -7.45
N ASP A 54 0.67 -1.77 -7.74
CA ASP A 54 0.33 -2.94 -8.56
C ASP A 54 -0.12 -4.07 -7.62
N TYR A 55 -1.29 -4.66 -7.90
CA TYR A 55 -1.81 -5.80 -7.15
C TYR A 55 -2.03 -7.02 -8.05
N ASP A 56 -1.27 -8.09 -7.80
CA ASP A 56 -1.51 -9.40 -8.41
C ASP A 56 -2.44 -10.21 -7.49
N GLU A 57 -3.74 -10.15 -7.80
CA GLU A 57 -4.76 -10.82 -7.01
C GLU A 57 -4.64 -12.36 -7.05
N GLY A 58 -4.16 -12.93 -8.16
CA GLY A 58 -3.98 -14.38 -8.29
C GLY A 58 -2.87 -14.92 -7.38
N ARG A 59 -1.87 -14.09 -7.08
CA ARG A 59 -0.75 -14.43 -6.19
C ARG A 59 -0.87 -13.81 -4.80
N GLY A 60 -1.81 -12.89 -4.59
CA GLY A 60 -1.98 -12.17 -3.33
C GLY A 60 -0.80 -11.28 -2.98
N VAL A 61 -0.14 -10.66 -3.97
CA VAL A 61 1.03 -9.81 -3.74
C VAL A 61 0.86 -8.40 -4.28
N VAL A 62 1.41 -7.43 -3.57
CA VAL A 62 1.29 -5.98 -3.78
C VAL A 62 2.68 -5.37 -3.90
N ARG A 63 2.87 -4.40 -4.78
CA ARG A 63 4.06 -3.55 -4.79
C ARG A 63 3.67 -2.10 -5.07
N ILE A 64 4.51 -1.15 -4.66
CA ILE A 64 4.33 0.24 -5.07
C ILE A 64 4.40 0.35 -6.60
N ASN A 65 3.59 1.23 -7.21
CA ASN A 65 3.76 1.56 -8.61
C ASN A 65 5.16 2.18 -8.80
N PRO A 66 6.01 1.65 -9.70
CA PRO A 66 7.36 2.16 -9.93
C PRO A 66 7.42 3.66 -10.25
N ASP A 67 6.43 4.17 -10.99
CA ASP A 67 6.35 5.58 -11.36
C ASP A 67 6.11 6.46 -10.13
N LEU A 68 5.31 5.98 -9.16
CA LEU A 68 5.04 6.67 -7.90
C LEU A 68 6.20 6.54 -6.91
N ALA A 69 6.89 5.39 -6.90
CA ALA A 69 8.01 5.13 -6.01
C ALA A 69 9.17 6.11 -6.19
N GLY A 70 9.35 6.67 -7.39
CA GLY A 70 10.30 7.76 -7.64
C GLY A 70 9.96 9.04 -6.88
N PHE A 71 8.70 9.46 -6.93
CA PHE A 71 8.22 10.68 -6.27
C PHE A 71 8.29 10.61 -4.74
N ILE A 72 7.93 9.46 -4.15
CA ILE A 72 7.89 9.31 -2.69
C ILE A 72 9.31 9.32 -2.11
N VAL A 73 10.27 8.61 -2.73
CA VAL A 73 11.64 8.51 -2.22
C VAL A 73 12.43 9.80 -2.40
N GLU A 74 12.15 10.60 -3.43
CA GLU A 74 12.78 11.92 -3.60
C GLU A 74 12.26 12.98 -2.61
N SER A 75 11.15 12.70 -1.93
CA SER A 75 10.52 13.60 -0.96
C SER A 75 10.87 13.29 0.51
N LEU A 76 11.63 12.20 0.76
CA LEU A 76 12.14 11.75 2.06
C LEU A 76 13.62 12.14 2.24
#